data_AF-A0A1S1QWN8-F1
#
_entry.id   AF-A0A1S1QWN8-F1
#
_cell.length_a   1.000
_cell.length_b   1.000
_cell.length_c   1.000
_cell.angle_alpha   90.00
_cell.angle_beta   90.00
_cell.angle_gamma   90.00
#
_symmetry.space_group_name_H-M   'P 1'
#
loop_
_entity.id
_entity.type
_entity.pdbx_description
1 polymer ?
#
loop_
_entity_poly.entity_id
_entity_poly.type
_entity_poly.pdbx_seq_one_letter_code
_entity_poly.pdbx_strand_id
1 'polypeptide(L)'
;MDAGLPAAQPTAASGRGQSSRGPRWRRRRPVLDPEPPTLTFTDDGRPVITVTPTDFVACSYKSCGTLRPIEEVTAKAPCPGCGRR
;
A
#
# COMPACT_ATOMS: atom_id res chain seq x y z
N MET A 1 20.40 61.40 -34.47
CA MET A 1 19.71 61.48 -35.77
C MET A 1 20.55 60.63 -36.72
N ASP A 2 20.45 59.30 -36.65
CA ASP A 2 19.48 58.41 -37.35
C ASP A 2 19.63 58.54 -38.88
N ALA A 3 19.89 57.55 -39.73
CA ALA A 3 19.81 56.08 -39.75
C ALA A 3 21.00 55.55 -40.60
N GLY A 4 21.30 54.27 -40.81
CA GLY A 4 20.49 53.08 -40.78
C GLY A 4 21.31 51.85 -41.19
N LEU A 5 20.88 50.69 -40.71
CA LEU A 5 21.35 49.36 -41.12
C LEU A 5 20.76 48.99 -42.49
N PRO A 6 21.45 48.13 -43.26
CA PRO A 6 20.76 47.17 -44.09
C PRO A 6 20.93 45.75 -43.52
N ALA A 7 19.78 45.08 -43.45
CA ALA A 7 19.63 43.69 -43.08
C ALA A 7 20.18 42.74 -44.16
N ALA A 8 20.75 41.61 -43.71
CA ALA A 8 20.85 40.38 -44.49
C ALA A 8 20.76 39.17 -43.56
N GLN A 9 19.55 38.57 -43.48
CA GLN A 9 19.36 37.14 -43.27
C GLN A 9 19.47 36.45 -44.67
N PRO A 10 19.49 35.11 -44.85
CA PRO A 10 19.38 33.98 -43.92
C PRO A 10 20.58 33.02 -44.06
N THR A 11 20.78 31.98 -43.25
CA THR A 11 20.22 30.66 -43.53
C THR A 11 20.05 29.88 -42.23
N ALA A 12 18.82 29.43 -41.99
CA ALA A 12 18.57 28.30 -41.14
C ALA A 12 19.36 27.08 -41.67
N ALA A 13 20.49 26.76 -41.05
CA ALA A 13 21.02 25.42 -41.13
C ALA A 13 20.07 24.53 -40.32
N SER A 14 19.17 23.86 -41.03
CA SER A 14 18.36 22.76 -40.53
C SER A 14 19.27 21.61 -40.12
N GLY A 15 19.85 21.70 -38.93
CA GLY A 15 20.44 20.57 -38.22
C GLY A 15 19.34 19.79 -37.52
N ARG A 16 18.68 18.88 -38.25
CA ARG A 16 17.86 17.83 -37.62
C ARG A 16 18.78 16.97 -36.75
N GLY A 17 18.36 16.78 -35.51
CA GLY A 17 18.97 15.82 -34.59
C GLY A 17 19.71 16.56 -33.47
N GLN A 18 19.36 16.42 -32.21
CA GLN A 18 18.71 15.31 -31.55
C GLN A 18 17.80 15.90 -30.49
N SER A 19 16.52 15.49 -30.46
CA SER A 19 15.75 15.66 -29.23
C SER A 19 16.42 14.76 -28.19
N SER A 20 17.30 15.32 -27.36
CA SER A 20 17.63 14.72 -26.09
C SER A 20 16.37 14.84 -25.23
N ARG A 21 15.38 13.98 -25.49
CA ARG A 21 14.35 13.66 -24.52
C ARG A 21 15.14 13.09 -23.36
N GLY A 22 15.48 13.98 -22.42
CA GLY A 22 16.17 13.62 -21.20
C GLY A 22 15.48 12.40 -20.59
N PRO A 23 16.22 11.53 -19.89
CA PRO A 23 15.68 10.29 -19.38
C PRO A 23 14.33 10.54 -18.73
N ARG A 24 13.27 9.99 -19.33
CA ARG A 24 11.89 10.09 -18.81
C ARG A 24 11.77 9.17 -17.59
N TRP A 25 12.67 9.33 -16.62
CA TRP A 25 12.52 8.79 -15.27
C TRP A 25 11.20 9.34 -14.81
N ARG A 26 10.26 8.41 -14.87
CA ARG A 26 8.84 8.65 -14.87
C ARG A 26 8.58 9.53 -13.66
N ARG A 27 7.88 10.65 -13.90
CA ARG A 27 7.24 11.41 -12.83
C ARG A 27 6.41 10.41 -12.03
N ARG A 28 7.00 9.83 -10.98
CA ARG A 28 6.28 9.01 -10.03
C ARG A 28 5.38 10.00 -9.34
N ARG A 29 4.06 9.84 -9.49
CA ARG A 29 3.13 10.56 -8.65
C ARG A 29 3.50 10.23 -7.21
N PRO A 30 3.66 11.22 -6.32
CA PRO A 30 3.68 10.94 -4.88
C PRO A 30 2.44 10.11 -4.58
N VAL A 31 2.64 8.88 -4.10
CA VAL A 31 1.57 8.11 -3.50
C VAL A 31 1.37 8.78 -2.14
N LEU A 32 0.18 9.29 -1.89
CA LEU A 32 -0.18 9.77 -0.56
C LEU A 32 -0.03 8.58 0.40
N ASP A 33 0.74 8.77 1.46
CA ASP A 33 0.88 7.78 2.52
C ASP A 33 -0.54 7.45 3.04
N PRO A 34 -0.95 6.18 3.15
CA PRO A 34 -2.20 5.86 3.82
C PRO A 34 -2.26 6.53 5.18
N GLU A 35 -3.41 7.12 5.51
CA GLU A 35 -3.64 7.72 6.81
C GLU A 35 -3.34 6.69 7.91
N PRO A 36 -2.52 7.03 8.92
CA PRO A 36 -2.20 6.09 9.98
C PRO A 36 -3.50 5.66 10.68
N PRO A 37 -3.62 4.38 11.07
CA PRO A 37 -4.79 3.92 11.78
C PRO A 37 -4.98 4.73 13.05
N THR A 38 -6.19 5.27 13.26
CA THR A 38 -6.54 5.99 14.48
C THR A 38 -6.44 5.04 15.67
N LEU A 39 -5.41 5.21 16.49
CA LEU A 39 -5.28 4.51 17.76
C LEU A 39 -6.02 5.30 18.83
N THR A 40 -6.95 4.65 19.51
CA THR A 40 -7.58 5.18 20.71
C THR A 40 -6.66 4.92 21.89
N PHE A 41 -6.47 5.90 22.78
CA PHE A 41 -5.69 5.75 24.01
C PHE A 41 -6.58 6.01 25.23
N THR A 42 -6.24 5.38 26.35
CA THR A 42 -6.80 5.69 27.67
C THR A 42 -6.27 7.03 28.19
N ASP A 43 -6.87 7.55 29.27
CA ASP A 43 -6.43 8.80 29.92
C ASP A 43 -4.96 8.74 30.38
N ASP A 44 -4.49 7.56 30.81
CA ASP A 44 -3.09 7.31 31.18
C ASP A 44 -2.15 7.04 29.97
N GLY A 45 -2.64 7.23 28.73
CA GLY A 45 -1.84 7.16 27.51
C GLY A 45 -1.56 5.73 27.00
N ARG A 46 -2.30 4.71 27.45
CA ARG A 46 -2.15 3.33 26.97
C ARG A 46 -3.07 3.08 25.77
N PRO A 47 -2.63 2.32 24.75
CA PRO A 47 -3.48 2.03 23.60
C PRO A 47 -4.68 1.16 24.03
N VAL A 48 -5.86 1.53 23.57
CA VAL A 48 -7.09 0.75 23.69
C VAL A 48 -7.12 -0.24 22.55
N ILE A 49 -7.04 -1.53 22.89
CA ILE A 49 -7.16 -2.63 21.92
C ILE A 49 -8.56 -3.22 22.08
N THR A 50 -9.43 -2.95 21.11
CA THR A 50 -10.76 -3.57 21.07
C THR A 50 -10.63 -4.99 20.52
N VAL A 51 -10.86 -5.98 21.38
CA VAL A 51 -10.96 -7.39 20.97
C VAL A 51 -12.43 -7.75 20.93
N THR A 52 -12.93 -8.21 19.78
CA THR A 52 -14.29 -8.75 19.69
C THR A 52 -14.36 -10.06 20.47
N PRO A 53 -15.31 -10.22 21.40
CA PRO A 53 -15.52 -11.51 22.05
C PRO A 53 -15.95 -12.52 20.97
N THR A 54 -15.26 -13.66 20.96
CA THR A 54 -15.51 -14.77 20.04
C THR A 54 -15.67 -16.04 20.86
N ASP A 55 -16.67 -16.84 20.51
CA ASP A 55 -16.87 -18.13 21.14
C ASP A 55 -15.87 -19.17 20.62
N PHE A 56 -15.39 -20.02 21.52
CA PHE A 56 -14.45 -21.08 21.20
C PHE A 56 -15.04 -22.46 21.49
N VAL A 57 -14.70 -23.42 20.63
CA VAL A 57 -15.02 -24.84 20.84
C VAL A 57 -13.72 -25.63 20.91
N ALA A 58 -13.63 -26.50 21.91
CA ALA A 58 -12.50 -27.43 22.04
C ALA A 58 -12.64 -28.59 21.04
N CYS A 59 -11.55 -28.97 20.39
CA CYS A 59 -11.52 -30.17 19.57
C CYS A 59 -11.79 -31.40 20.43
N SER A 60 -12.86 -32.13 20.10
CA SER A 60 -13.31 -33.33 20.81
C SER A 60 -12.47 -34.58 20.52
N TYR A 61 -11.52 -34.50 19.58
CA TYR A 61 -10.65 -35.63 19.29
C TYR A 61 -9.79 -35.97 20.50
N LYS A 62 -9.62 -37.27 20.75
CA LYS A 62 -8.92 -37.79 21.93
C LYS A 62 -7.60 -37.04 22.12
N SER A 63 -7.41 -36.48 23.32
CA SER A 63 -6.22 -35.72 23.74
C SER A 63 -5.89 -34.45 22.94
N CYS A 64 -6.69 -34.01 21.97
CA CYS A 64 -6.39 -32.80 21.20
C CYS A 64 -6.74 -31.53 21.99
N GLY A 65 -8.01 -31.33 22.34
CA GLY A 65 -8.46 -30.21 23.18
C GLY A 65 -8.18 -28.81 22.64
N THR A 66 -7.65 -28.67 21.42
CA THR A 66 -7.32 -27.39 20.81
C THR A 66 -8.57 -26.52 20.68
N LEU A 67 -8.54 -25.33 21.26
CA LEU A 67 -9.61 -24.34 21.15
C LEU A 67 -9.60 -23.71 19.76
N ARG A 68 -10.77 -23.59 19.17
CA ARG A 68 -10.96 -23.00 17.85
C ARG A 68 -12.14 -22.04 17.86
N PRO A 69 -12.05 -20.88 17.17
CA PRO A 69 -13.19 -20.00 16.95
C PRO A 69 -14.36 -20.74 16.30
N ILE A 70 -15.59 -20.43 16.70
CA ILE A 70 -16.79 -21.01 16.10
C ILE A 70 -16.86 -20.76 14.59
N GLU A 71 -16.37 -19.62 14.09
CA GLU A 71 -16.34 -19.31 12.66
C GLU A 71 -15.48 -20.31 11.88
N GLU A 72 -14.36 -20.77 12.45
CA GLU A 72 -13.52 -21.78 11.79
C GLU A 72 -14.17 -23.17 11.79
N VAL A 73 -14.87 -23.51 12.87
CA VAL A 73 -15.57 -24.80 13.02
C VAL A 73 -16.75 -24.84 12.05
N THR A 74 -17.54 -23.77 11.98
CA THR A 74 -18.66 -23.62 11.04
C THR A 74 -18.19 -23.60 9.58
N ALA A 75 -17.01 -23.04 9.30
CA ALA A 75 -16.34 -23.13 8.00
C ALA A 75 -15.77 -24.52 7.67
N LYS A 76 -15.89 -25.50 8.60
CA LYS A 76 -15.35 -26.88 8.46
C LYS A 76 -13.84 -26.90 8.18
N ALA A 77 -13.12 -25.89 8.65
CA ALA A 77 -11.66 -25.89 8.56
C ALA A 77 -11.11 -27.05 9.40
N PRO A 78 -10.00 -27.68 8.98
CA PRO A 78 -9.33 -28.71 9.77
C PRO A 78 -8.80 -28.12 11.08
N CYS A 79 -8.80 -28.93 12.15
CA CYS A 79 -8.26 -28.57 13.45
C CYS A 79 -6.75 -28.33 13.35
N PRO A 80 -6.21 -27.20 13.82
CA PRO A 80 -4.78 -26.92 13.75
C PRO A 80 -3.94 -27.82 14.67
N GLY A 81 -4.55 -28.40 15.72
CA GLY A 81 -3.86 -29.31 16.63
C GLY A 81 -3.70 -30.73 16.11
N CYS A 82 -4.75 -31.31 15.51
CA CYS A 82 -4.74 -32.73 15.08
C CYS A 82 -4.99 -32.95 13.58
N GLY A 83 -5.23 -31.90 12.80
CA GLY A 83 -5.51 -31.95 11.36
C GLY A 83 -6.87 -32.52 10.98
N ARG A 84 -7.68 -32.96 11.94
CA ARG A 84 -9.01 -33.55 11.70
C ARG A 84 -10.07 -32.47 11.52
N ARG A 85 -11.07 -32.75 10.69
CA ARG A 85 -12.26 -31.89 10.53
C ARG A 85 -13.24 -32.11 11.67
#